data_AF-A0A498C6Z1-F1
#
_entry.id   AF-A0A498C6Z1-F1
#
_cell.length_a   1.000
_cell.length_b   1.000
_cell.length_c   1.000
_cell.angle_alpha   90.00
_cell.angle_beta   90.00
_cell.angle_gamma   90.00
#
_symmetry.space_group_name_H-M   'P 1'
#
loop_
_entity.id
_entity.type
_entity.pdbx_description
1 polymer ?
#
loop_
_entity_poly.entity_id
_entity_poly.type
_entity_poly.pdbx_seq_one_letter_code
_entity_poly.pdbx_strand_id
1 'polypeptide(L)'
;MKKAGRWGLALLMLLAALWITGLLAYQLPGPGWVRYLLVGLWVVFAVTGAIGVARARAGRWPGVLYGVALVVSGIWWLLLTPRQDRIWADDVAQRLKVVEVDGPRVVLDNVRDFTWRSETDYDARWVRREYNLDQLRSADLILSYWMGPMIAHTLISFGFDDGRYLVFSLEIRKERGESFSALGGFFRKFEMTLVASEETDIVRTRTNARGEDVYLYRLHGMTQEQLKALFVSYLGEARRLDAAPAFYNTLTSNCTTIVYELAKQIAPGLPMDYRLLASGYFAEYARDLGVLTPGVPFETLKARGRITDRARASNANDDFSQVIRRDVPGTGQGSVP
;
A
#
# COMPACT_ATOMS: atom_id res chain seq x y z
N MET A 1 33.52 19.82 -25.18
CA MET A 1 32.11 20.11 -24.86
C MET A 1 31.92 21.59 -24.51
N LYS A 2 30.87 22.25 -25.06
CA LYS A 2 30.49 23.63 -24.67
C LYS A 2 30.19 23.71 -23.16
N LYS A 3 30.34 24.88 -22.54
CA LYS A 3 30.12 25.10 -21.09
C LYS A 3 28.74 24.57 -20.64
N ALA A 4 27.68 24.89 -21.38
CA ALA A 4 26.33 24.40 -21.11
C ALA A 4 26.24 22.85 -21.08
N GLY A 5 26.90 22.16 -22.02
CA GLY A 5 26.92 20.69 -22.06
C GLY A 5 27.64 20.05 -20.87
N ARG A 6 28.66 20.71 -20.29
CA ARG A 6 29.35 20.23 -19.09
C ARG A 6 28.48 20.31 -17.84
N TRP A 7 27.71 21.39 -17.71
CA TRP A 7 26.76 21.56 -16.62
C TRP A 7 25.57 20.60 -16.73
N GLY A 8 25.06 20.37 -17.94
CA GLY A 8 24.03 19.35 -18.19
C GLY A 8 24.52 17.94 -17.80
N LEU A 9 25.73 17.57 -18.21
CA LEU A 9 26.32 16.28 -17.82
C LEU A 9 26.52 16.16 -16.31
N ALA A 10 27.01 17.22 -15.64
CA ALA A 10 27.16 17.24 -14.19
C ALA A 10 25.81 17.06 -13.47
N LEU A 11 24.73 17.67 -13.98
CA LEU A 11 23.39 17.46 -13.44
C LEU A 11 22.93 16.01 -13.57
N LEU A 12 23.12 15.39 -14.74
CA LEU A 12 22.81 13.97 -14.96
C LEU A 12 23.60 13.06 -14.01
N MET A 13 24.89 13.37 -13.77
CA MET A 13 25.70 12.67 -12.78
C MET A 13 25.18 12.86 -11.35
N LEU A 14 24.62 14.01 -11.00
CA LEU A 14 24.04 14.18 -9.66
C LEU A 14 22.73 13.39 -9.51
N LEU A 15 21.88 13.36 -10.55
CA LEU A 15 20.64 12.58 -10.54
C LEU A 15 20.90 11.07 -10.45
N ALA A 16 21.83 10.55 -11.26
CA ALA A 16 22.22 9.15 -11.16
C ALA A 16 22.91 8.83 -9.81
N ALA A 17 23.61 9.81 -9.21
CA ALA A 17 24.28 9.60 -7.93
C ALA A 17 23.28 9.56 -6.79
N LEU A 18 22.22 10.36 -6.87
CA LEU A 18 21.09 10.32 -5.96
C LEU A 18 20.41 8.94 -6.00
N TRP A 19 20.21 8.39 -7.19
CA TRP A 19 19.64 7.05 -7.34
C TRP A 19 20.53 5.96 -6.73
N ILE A 20 21.84 5.96 -7.02
CA ILE A 20 22.81 5.00 -6.43
C ILE A 20 22.89 5.19 -4.91
N THR A 21 22.83 6.42 -4.41
CA THR A 21 22.81 6.73 -2.97
C THR A 21 21.61 6.07 -2.30
N GLY A 22 20.43 6.17 -2.90
CA GLY A 22 19.23 5.50 -2.40
C GLY A 22 19.38 3.98 -2.44
N LEU A 23 19.89 3.42 -3.52
CA LEU A 23 20.14 1.97 -3.62
C LEU A 23 21.05 1.48 -2.49
N LEU A 24 22.19 2.14 -2.27
CA LEU A 24 23.11 1.80 -1.18
C LEU A 24 22.47 2.00 0.20
N ALA A 25 21.73 3.08 0.42
CA ALA A 25 21.11 3.36 1.70
C ALA A 25 20.03 2.33 2.09
N TYR A 26 19.33 1.74 1.11
CA TYR A 26 18.22 0.82 1.36
C TYR A 26 18.55 -0.66 1.16
N GLN A 27 19.47 -1.02 0.27
CA GLN A 27 19.76 -2.41 -0.09
C GLN A 27 21.12 -2.92 0.39
N LEU A 28 22.06 -2.04 0.76
CA LEU A 28 23.38 -2.49 1.17
C LEU A 28 23.29 -3.26 2.50
N PRO A 29 23.64 -4.55 2.54
CA PRO A 29 23.59 -5.35 3.75
C PRO A 29 24.72 -4.98 4.70
N GLY A 30 24.56 -5.34 5.98
CA GLY A 30 25.57 -5.18 7.02
C GLY A 30 25.28 -4.06 8.02
N PRO A 31 26.25 -3.78 8.92
CA PRO A 31 26.06 -2.80 9.98
C PRO A 31 25.75 -1.41 9.44
N GLY A 32 24.82 -0.69 10.09
CA GLY A 32 24.40 0.63 9.64
C GLY A 32 25.55 1.61 9.45
N TRP A 33 26.58 1.57 10.30
CA TRP A 33 27.76 2.44 10.17
C TRP A 33 28.58 2.17 8.90
N VAL A 34 28.74 0.90 8.49
CA VAL A 34 29.44 0.53 7.24
C VAL A 34 28.63 1.06 6.05
N ARG A 35 27.31 0.86 6.09
CA ARG A 35 26.40 1.34 5.05
C ARG A 35 26.49 2.86 4.88
N TYR A 36 26.38 3.61 5.97
CA TYR A 36 26.41 5.07 5.91
C TYR A 36 27.80 5.62 5.59
N LEU A 37 28.88 4.92 5.98
CA LEU A 37 30.24 5.24 5.55
C LEU A 37 30.37 5.12 4.02
N LEU A 38 29.94 4.00 3.44
CA LEU A 38 30.01 3.77 1.99
C LEU A 38 29.11 4.74 1.20
N VAL A 39 27.92 5.05 1.72
CA VAL A 39 27.07 6.11 1.18
C VAL A 39 27.81 7.46 1.20
N GLY A 40 28.45 7.82 2.32
CA GLY A 40 29.22 9.06 2.44
C GLY A 40 30.38 9.14 1.43
N LEU A 41 31.16 8.06 1.31
CA LEU A 41 32.25 7.96 0.34
C LEU A 41 31.75 8.12 -1.10
N TRP A 42 30.64 7.46 -1.44
CA TRP A 42 30.00 7.59 -2.75
C TRP A 42 29.54 9.02 -3.04
N VAL A 43 28.86 9.67 -2.09
CA VAL A 43 28.37 11.04 -2.25
C VAL A 43 29.53 12.01 -2.47
N VAL A 44 30.60 11.90 -1.67
CA VAL A 44 31.81 12.74 -1.85
C VAL A 44 32.42 12.52 -3.24
N PHE A 45 32.59 11.26 -3.66
CA PHE A 45 33.11 10.93 -4.99
C PHE A 45 32.23 11.50 -6.11
N ALA A 46 30.91 11.32 -6.04
CA ALA A 46 29.98 11.77 -7.06
C ALA A 46 29.92 13.30 -7.16
N VAL A 47 29.86 14.00 -6.02
CA VAL A 47 29.79 15.47 -5.98
C VAL A 47 31.09 16.10 -6.47
N THR A 48 32.24 15.61 -5.98
CA THR A 48 33.56 16.11 -6.43
C THR A 48 33.79 15.81 -7.92
N GLY A 49 33.39 14.63 -8.40
CA GLY A 49 33.41 14.26 -9.81
C GLY A 49 32.54 15.17 -10.69
N ALA A 50 31.28 15.41 -10.30
CA ALA A 50 30.37 16.29 -11.02
C ALA A 50 30.87 17.75 -11.09
N ILE A 51 31.38 18.27 -9.97
CA ILE A 51 32.01 19.60 -9.90
C ILE A 51 33.24 19.67 -10.81
N GLY A 52 34.09 18.63 -10.80
CA GLY A 52 35.27 18.53 -11.66
C GLY A 52 34.90 18.57 -13.15
N VAL A 53 33.85 17.85 -13.55
CA VAL A 53 33.33 17.86 -14.93
C VAL A 53 32.76 19.25 -15.30
N ALA A 54 31.93 19.84 -14.43
CA ALA A 54 31.34 21.16 -14.66
C ALA A 54 32.42 22.25 -14.84
N ARG A 55 33.50 22.18 -14.04
CA ARG A 55 34.64 23.10 -14.09
C ARG A 55 35.69 22.75 -15.14
N ALA A 56 35.53 21.67 -15.90
CA ALA A 56 36.55 21.12 -16.82
C ALA A 56 37.92 20.88 -16.16
N ARG A 57 37.91 20.46 -14.89
CA ARG A 57 39.09 20.08 -14.11
C ARG A 57 39.22 18.56 -13.93
N ALA A 58 38.24 17.78 -14.37
CA ALA A 58 38.26 16.33 -14.31
C ALA A 58 38.90 15.74 -15.58
N GLY A 59 39.80 14.76 -15.41
CA GLY A 59 40.24 13.87 -16.48
C GLY A 59 39.13 12.89 -16.90
N ARG A 60 39.44 11.95 -17.82
CA ARG A 60 38.46 10.98 -18.32
C ARG A 60 38.05 9.90 -17.30
N TRP A 61 38.95 9.56 -16.37
CA TRP A 61 38.80 8.42 -15.45
C TRP A 61 37.62 8.52 -14.46
N PRO A 62 37.36 9.67 -13.80
CA PRO A 62 36.19 9.81 -12.91
C PRO A 62 34.85 9.53 -13.63
N GLY A 63 34.72 9.95 -14.90
CA GLY A 63 33.53 9.66 -15.70
C GLY A 63 33.37 8.18 -16.02
N VAL A 64 34.47 7.48 -16.32
CA VAL A 64 34.47 6.03 -16.55
C VAL A 64 34.08 5.28 -15.28
N LEU A 65 34.71 5.60 -14.15
CA LEU A 65 34.39 4.98 -12.85
C LEU A 65 32.92 5.22 -12.45
N TYR A 66 32.42 6.43 -12.71
CA TYR A 66 31.03 6.77 -12.48
C TYR A 66 30.07 5.93 -13.35
N GLY A 67 30.38 5.81 -14.66
CA GLY A 67 29.60 4.99 -15.58
C GLY A 67 29.59 3.51 -15.18
N VAL A 68 30.74 2.97 -14.77
CA VAL A 68 30.85 1.60 -14.24
C VAL A 68 30.00 1.44 -12.97
N ALA A 69 30.09 2.37 -12.03
CA ALA A 69 29.29 2.33 -10.80
C ALA A 69 27.78 2.33 -11.09
N LEU A 70 27.33 3.12 -12.07
CA LEU A 70 25.94 3.14 -12.50
C LEU A 70 25.51 1.82 -13.14
N VAL A 71 26.31 1.25 -14.04
CA VAL A 71 26.01 -0.04 -14.67
C VAL A 71 25.96 -1.17 -13.63
N VAL A 72 26.95 -1.23 -12.74
CA VAL A 72 26.98 -2.23 -11.66
C VAL A 72 25.79 -2.09 -10.73
N SER A 73 25.45 -0.85 -10.33
CA SER A 73 24.28 -0.59 -9.48
C SER A 73 22.97 -0.94 -10.19
N GLY A 74 22.86 -0.67 -11.49
CA GLY A 74 21.71 -1.04 -12.32
C GLY A 74 21.53 -2.56 -12.42
N ILE A 75 22.62 -3.28 -12.73
CA ILE A 75 22.62 -4.75 -12.76
C ILE A 75 22.25 -5.32 -11.39
N TRP A 76 22.85 -4.80 -10.31
CA TRP A 76 22.53 -5.24 -8.96
C TRP A 76 21.04 -5.04 -8.63
N TRP A 77 20.49 -3.87 -8.91
CA TRP A 77 19.07 -3.58 -8.68
C TRP A 77 18.15 -4.52 -9.47
N LEU A 78 18.50 -4.85 -10.72
CA LEU A 78 17.74 -5.79 -11.55
C LEU A 78 17.79 -7.23 -11.00
N LEU A 79 18.92 -7.64 -10.43
CA LEU A 79 19.15 -8.96 -9.85
C LEU A 79 18.56 -9.14 -8.44
N LEU A 80 18.05 -8.08 -7.82
CA LEU A 80 17.30 -8.21 -6.56
C LEU A 80 16.07 -9.10 -6.80
N THR A 81 15.95 -10.18 -6.02
CA THR A 81 14.83 -11.11 -6.07
C THR A 81 13.98 -10.98 -4.80
N PRO A 82 12.64 -10.87 -4.92
CA PRO A 82 11.77 -10.78 -3.76
C PRO A 82 11.72 -12.16 -3.07
N ARG A 83 11.66 -12.16 -1.73
CA ARG A 83 11.73 -13.38 -0.92
C ARG A 83 10.44 -13.62 -0.15
N GLN A 84 10.17 -14.87 0.18
CA GLN A 84 9.06 -15.27 1.06
C GLN A 84 9.54 -15.88 2.38
N ASP A 85 10.83 -16.19 2.47
CA ASP A 85 11.51 -16.98 3.51
C ASP A 85 12.32 -16.08 4.47
N ARG A 86 11.68 -15.04 5.01
CA ARG A 86 12.27 -14.14 6.00
C ARG A 86 11.53 -14.21 7.33
N ILE A 87 12.12 -13.62 8.36
CA ILE A 87 11.45 -13.41 9.65
C ILE A 87 10.59 -12.14 9.51
N TRP A 88 9.35 -12.34 9.09
CA TRP A 88 8.40 -11.25 8.87
C TRP A 88 7.86 -10.69 10.19
N ALA A 89 7.42 -9.44 10.17
CA ALA A 89 6.63 -8.88 11.27
C ALA A 89 5.29 -9.62 11.41
N ASP A 90 4.80 -9.69 12.64
CA ASP A 90 3.70 -10.59 12.99
C ASP A 90 2.40 -10.25 12.22
N ASP A 91 2.15 -8.96 11.94
CA ASP A 91 0.97 -8.45 11.23
C ASP A 91 0.92 -8.81 9.73
N VAL A 92 2.02 -9.34 9.19
CA VAL A 92 2.20 -9.78 7.79
C VAL A 92 2.96 -11.11 7.71
N ALA A 93 3.02 -11.85 8.82
CA ALA A 93 3.79 -13.09 8.94
C ALA A 93 3.20 -14.20 8.08
N GLN A 94 1.88 -14.33 8.08
CA GLN A 94 1.18 -15.29 7.23
C GLN A 94 0.75 -14.65 5.91
N ARG A 95 0.75 -15.46 4.86
CA ARG A 95 0.19 -15.09 3.55
C ARG A 95 -1.23 -15.59 3.47
N LEU A 96 -2.12 -14.79 2.89
CA LEU A 96 -3.48 -15.24 2.58
C LEU A 96 -3.43 -16.48 1.69
N LYS A 97 -4.13 -17.54 2.11
CA LYS A 97 -4.24 -18.80 1.37
C LYS A 97 -5.67 -18.99 0.88
N VAL A 98 -5.85 -19.01 -0.43
CA VAL A 98 -7.15 -19.31 -1.05
C VAL A 98 -7.25 -20.83 -1.21
N VAL A 99 -7.92 -21.48 -0.27
CA VAL A 99 -8.02 -22.95 -0.18
C VAL A 99 -9.01 -23.48 -1.23
N GLU A 100 -10.18 -22.86 -1.32
CA GLU A 100 -11.28 -23.31 -2.18
C GLU A 100 -12.02 -22.10 -2.75
N VAL A 101 -12.38 -22.19 -4.02
CA VAL A 101 -13.36 -21.32 -4.68
C VAL A 101 -14.20 -22.25 -5.55
N ASP A 102 -15.34 -22.69 -5.02
CA ASP A 102 -16.27 -23.59 -5.68
C ASP A 102 -17.65 -22.94 -5.78
N GLY A 103 -18.01 -22.48 -6.99
CA GLY A 103 -19.19 -21.67 -7.21
C GLY A 103 -19.21 -20.44 -6.29
N PRO A 104 -20.23 -20.30 -5.40
CA PRO A 104 -20.29 -19.19 -4.47
C PRO A 104 -19.50 -19.45 -3.17
N ARG A 105 -19.02 -20.66 -2.91
CA ARG A 105 -18.32 -21.00 -1.67
C ARG A 105 -16.84 -20.63 -1.77
N VAL A 106 -16.33 -19.89 -0.79
CA VAL A 106 -14.93 -19.50 -0.68
C VAL A 106 -14.39 -19.89 0.69
N VAL A 107 -13.27 -20.62 0.71
CA VAL A 107 -12.55 -20.98 1.94
C VAL A 107 -11.17 -20.32 1.92
N LEU A 108 -10.90 -19.53 2.95
CA LEU A 108 -9.65 -18.80 3.14
C LEU A 108 -8.95 -19.27 4.40
N ASP A 109 -7.65 -19.52 4.30
CA ASP A 109 -6.75 -19.70 5.43
C ASP A 109 -5.90 -18.45 5.64
N ASN A 110 -5.49 -18.24 6.88
CA ASN A 110 -4.72 -17.07 7.31
C ASN A 110 -5.46 -15.75 7.07
N VAL A 111 -6.76 -15.71 7.39
CA VAL A 111 -7.45 -14.43 7.62
C VAL A 111 -6.94 -13.86 8.94
N ARG A 112 -6.56 -12.58 8.96
CA ARG A 112 -6.02 -11.89 10.13
C ARG A 112 -7.16 -11.46 11.06
N ASP A 113 -6.98 -11.71 12.35
CA ASP A 113 -7.99 -11.48 13.38
C ASP A 113 -7.31 -11.14 14.71
N PHE A 114 -6.39 -10.19 14.66
CA PHE A 114 -5.57 -9.77 15.80
C PHE A 114 -6.35 -8.84 16.72
N THR A 115 -6.12 -8.99 18.03
CA THR A 115 -6.67 -8.07 19.04
C THR A 115 -5.58 -7.12 19.52
N TRP A 116 -5.73 -5.84 19.20
CA TRP A 116 -4.71 -4.81 19.46
C TRP A 116 -5.00 -4.03 20.74
N ARG A 117 -3.99 -3.95 21.62
CA ARG A 117 -3.98 -3.04 22.79
C ARG A 117 -3.06 -1.84 22.55
N SER A 118 -1.93 -2.05 21.86
CA SER A 118 -1.04 -1.02 21.33
C SER A 118 -0.31 -1.53 20.07
N GLU A 119 0.53 -0.72 19.44
CA GLU A 119 1.35 -1.16 18.29
C GLU A 119 2.28 -2.34 18.59
N THR A 120 2.62 -2.53 19.87
CA THR A 120 3.58 -3.56 20.32
C THR A 120 2.98 -4.57 21.29
N ASP A 121 1.71 -4.42 21.66
CA ASP A 121 0.97 -5.34 22.52
C ASP A 121 -0.35 -5.75 21.85
N TYR A 122 -0.41 -7.01 21.42
CA TYR A 122 -1.54 -7.57 20.70
C TYR A 122 -1.54 -9.10 20.78
N ASP A 123 -2.72 -9.69 20.60
CA ASP A 123 -2.88 -11.13 20.46
C ASP A 123 -2.92 -11.47 18.97
N ALA A 124 -1.86 -12.10 18.48
CA ALA A 124 -1.76 -12.53 17.08
C ALA A 124 -2.61 -13.78 16.83
N ARG A 125 -3.57 -13.68 15.91
CA ARG A 125 -4.44 -14.79 15.52
C ARG A 125 -4.68 -14.81 14.02
N TRP A 126 -4.43 -15.98 13.43
CA TRP A 126 -4.68 -16.27 12.02
C TRP A 126 -5.70 -17.39 11.94
N VAL A 127 -6.78 -17.17 11.21
CA VAL A 127 -7.97 -18.03 11.26
C VAL A 127 -8.40 -18.48 9.88
N ARG A 128 -9.00 -19.67 9.84
CA ARG A 128 -9.77 -20.11 8.67
C ARG A 128 -11.12 -19.39 8.65
N ARG A 129 -11.55 -18.99 7.47
CA ARG A 129 -12.88 -18.41 7.22
C ARG A 129 -13.52 -19.02 5.99
N GLU A 130 -14.84 -19.14 6.07
CA GLU A 130 -15.68 -19.55 4.96
C GLU A 130 -16.70 -18.46 4.67
N TYR A 131 -16.87 -18.15 3.39
CA TYR A 131 -17.77 -17.14 2.88
C TYR A 131 -18.62 -17.72 1.74
N ASN A 132 -19.86 -17.25 1.65
CA ASN A 132 -20.73 -17.49 0.52
C ASN A 132 -20.89 -16.18 -0.26
N LEU A 133 -20.43 -16.16 -1.52
CA LEU A 133 -20.50 -14.98 -2.38
C LEU A 133 -21.94 -14.61 -2.77
N ASP A 134 -22.90 -15.52 -2.66
CA ASP A 134 -24.32 -15.18 -2.81
C ASP A 134 -24.84 -14.33 -1.65
N GLN A 135 -24.14 -14.33 -0.51
CA GLN A 135 -24.39 -13.46 0.63
C GLN A 135 -23.66 -12.12 0.54
N LEU A 136 -22.82 -11.91 -0.48
CA LEU A 136 -22.10 -10.64 -0.65
C LEU A 136 -23.07 -9.51 -1.03
N ARG A 137 -23.05 -8.41 -0.27
CA ARG A 137 -24.02 -7.29 -0.40
C ARG A 137 -23.39 -5.94 -0.69
N SER A 138 -22.19 -5.68 -0.20
CA SER A 138 -21.58 -4.36 -0.31
C SER A 138 -20.07 -4.41 -0.41
N ALA A 139 -19.48 -3.33 -0.90
CA ALA A 139 -18.08 -3.00 -0.70
C ALA A 139 -17.96 -1.57 -0.19
N ASP A 140 -17.00 -1.36 0.71
CA ASP A 140 -16.67 -0.07 1.29
C ASP A 140 -15.19 0.23 1.01
N LEU A 141 -14.93 1.45 0.55
CA LEU A 141 -13.59 2.00 0.41
C LEU A 141 -13.13 2.55 1.77
N ILE A 142 -12.00 2.06 2.27
CA ILE A 142 -11.39 2.55 3.50
C ILE A 142 -10.08 3.24 3.15
N LEU A 143 -9.91 4.47 3.65
CA LEU A 143 -8.70 5.26 3.50
C LEU A 143 -8.13 5.59 4.87
N SER A 144 -6.88 5.20 5.12
CA SER A 144 -6.17 5.51 6.36
C SER A 144 -5.06 6.51 6.13
N TYR A 145 -5.00 7.57 6.94
CA TYR A 145 -4.06 8.67 6.83
C TYR A 145 -3.13 8.72 8.03
N TRP A 146 -1.82 8.60 7.78
CA TRP A 146 -0.76 8.68 8.81
C TRP A 146 0.41 9.60 8.41
N MET A 147 0.57 9.92 7.12
CA MET A 147 1.65 10.79 6.60
C MET A 147 1.09 12.04 5.93
N GLY A 148 0.22 12.75 6.62
CA GLY A 148 -0.43 13.96 6.12
C GLY A 148 -1.51 13.68 5.07
N PRO A 149 -2.01 14.72 4.38
CA PRO A 149 -3.24 14.63 3.60
C PRO A 149 -3.06 14.03 2.20
N MET A 150 -1.82 13.96 1.67
CA MET A 150 -1.58 13.58 0.28
C MET A 150 -1.45 12.07 0.06
N ILE A 151 -1.18 11.30 1.12
CA ILE A 151 -0.96 9.85 1.04
C ILE A 151 -1.90 9.16 2.02
N ALA A 152 -2.72 8.26 1.49
CA ALA A 152 -3.57 7.36 2.25
C ALA A 152 -3.29 5.90 1.89
N HIS A 153 -3.59 5.01 2.84
CA HIS A 153 -3.54 3.57 2.67
C HIS A 153 -4.92 3.14 2.26
N THR A 154 -5.04 2.53 1.09
CA THR A 154 -6.31 2.11 0.52
C THR A 154 -6.60 0.66 0.90
N LEU A 155 -7.78 0.41 1.46
CA LEU A 155 -8.32 -0.93 1.72
C LEU A 155 -9.73 -1.02 1.13
N ILE A 156 -10.15 -2.25 0.79
CA ILE A 156 -11.54 -2.53 0.40
C ILE A 156 -12.13 -3.53 1.39
N SER A 157 -13.25 -3.16 2.00
CA SER A 157 -14.03 -4.03 2.89
C SER A 157 -15.25 -4.56 2.16
N PHE A 158 -15.47 -5.87 2.19
CA PHE A 158 -16.62 -6.54 1.59
C PHE A 158 -17.60 -6.97 2.67
N GLY A 159 -18.85 -6.50 2.58
CA GLY A 159 -19.90 -6.79 3.54
C GLY A 159 -20.85 -7.88 3.06
N PHE A 160 -21.15 -8.82 3.96
CA PHE A 160 -22.05 -9.94 3.75
C PHE A 160 -23.41 -9.72 4.45
N ASP A 161 -24.45 -10.45 4.05
CA ASP A 161 -25.79 -10.32 4.63
C ASP A 161 -25.93 -10.83 6.07
N ASP A 162 -24.98 -11.65 6.52
CA ASP A 162 -24.87 -12.13 7.90
C ASP A 162 -24.17 -11.13 8.84
N GLY A 163 -23.84 -9.93 8.34
CA GLY A 163 -23.21 -8.87 9.11
C GLY A 163 -21.69 -8.94 9.19
N ARG A 164 -21.05 -9.98 8.62
CA ARG A 164 -19.58 -10.07 8.56
C ARG A 164 -19.01 -9.15 7.49
N TYR A 165 -17.78 -8.69 7.74
CA TYR A 165 -17.02 -7.86 6.82
C TYR A 165 -15.59 -8.40 6.64
N LEU A 166 -15.17 -8.58 5.39
CA LEU A 166 -13.82 -9.01 5.06
C LEU A 166 -13.06 -7.89 4.37
N VAL A 167 -11.97 -7.44 4.98
CA VAL A 167 -11.12 -6.40 4.43
C VAL A 167 -9.96 -7.02 3.67
N PHE A 168 -9.76 -6.61 2.42
CA PHE A 168 -8.51 -6.84 1.69
C PHE A 168 -7.63 -5.61 1.73
N SER A 169 -6.35 -5.83 2.00
CA SER A 169 -5.33 -4.79 1.96
C SER A 169 -4.04 -5.33 1.35
N LEU A 170 -3.52 -4.61 0.35
CA LEU A 170 -2.16 -4.83 -0.09
C LEU A 170 -1.22 -4.14 0.91
N GLU A 171 -0.42 -4.95 1.59
CA GLU A 171 0.50 -4.50 2.62
C GLU A 171 1.95 -4.67 2.14
N ILE A 172 2.82 -3.79 2.63
CA ILE A 172 4.25 -4.08 2.61
C ILE A 172 4.53 -5.26 3.54
N ARG A 173 5.18 -6.29 3.01
CA ARG A 173 5.66 -7.41 3.81
C ARG A 173 7.03 -7.03 4.38
N LYS A 174 7.02 -6.51 5.60
CA LYS A 174 8.21 -6.02 6.32
C LYS A 174 8.85 -7.11 7.19
N GLU A 175 10.17 -7.10 7.29
CA GLU A 175 10.89 -7.95 8.25
C GLU A 175 10.61 -7.50 9.70
N ARG A 176 10.80 -8.41 10.66
CA ARG A 176 10.66 -8.08 12.08
C ARG A 176 11.69 -7.01 12.47
N GLY A 177 11.21 -5.91 13.06
CA GLY A 177 12.02 -4.74 13.43
C GLY A 177 12.22 -3.75 12.29
N GLU A 178 11.66 -4.00 11.11
CA GLU A 178 11.66 -3.07 10.00
C GLU A 178 10.48 -2.09 10.08
N SER A 179 10.74 -0.82 9.75
CA SER A 179 9.73 0.23 9.66
C SER A 179 9.44 0.60 8.20
N PHE A 180 8.22 1.07 7.94
CA PHE A 180 7.81 1.52 6.63
C PHE A 180 8.67 2.69 6.13
N SER A 181 9.00 2.67 4.83
CA SER A 181 9.65 3.78 4.15
C SER A 181 9.12 3.92 2.72
N ALA A 182 8.42 5.02 2.44
CA ALA A 182 7.94 5.32 1.09
C ALA A 182 9.11 5.40 0.09
N LEU A 183 10.26 5.95 0.49
CA LEU A 183 11.48 5.98 -0.32
C LEU A 183 12.08 4.59 -0.50
N GLY A 184 12.08 3.75 0.54
CA GLY A 184 12.54 2.37 0.46
C GLY A 184 11.78 1.54 -0.58
N GLY A 185 10.48 1.78 -0.76
CA GLY A 185 9.67 1.14 -1.79
C GLY A 185 10.14 1.39 -3.22
N PHE A 186 10.75 2.56 -3.52
CA PHE A 186 11.36 2.80 -4.84
C PHE A 186 12.58 1.91 -5.10
N PHE A 187 13.24 1.47 -4.03
CA PHE A 187 14.47 0.69 -4.10
C PHE A 187 14.26 -0.79 -3.81
N ARG A 188 13.04 -1.33 -3.99
CA ARG A 188 12.72 -2.76 -3.77
C ARG A 188 12.99 -3.25 -2.35
N LYS A 189 12.87 -2.36 -1.36
CA LYS A 189 13.17 -2.71 0.04
C LYS A 189 12.18 -3.70 0.63
N PHE A 190 10.90 -3.57 0.26
CA PHE A 190 9.83 -4.39 0.80
C PHE A 190 9.27 -5.31 -0.27
N GLU A 191 9.03 -6.57 0.08
CA GLU A 191 8.09 -7.42 -0.63
C GLU A 191 6.66 -6.93 -0.39
N MET A 192 5.71 -7.32 -1.25
CA MET A 192 4.29 -7.05 -1.06
C MET A 192 3.53 -8.32 -0.69
N THR A 193 2.44 -8.17 0.06
CA THR A 193 1.53 -9.26 0.37
C THR A 193 0.09 -8.77 0.40
N LEU A 194 -0.86 -9.62 0.03
CA LEU A 194 -2.28 -9.34 0.21
C LEU A 194 -2.73 -9.95 1.54
N VAL A 195 -3.23 -9.11 2.44
CA VAL A 195 -3.83 -9.53 3.71
C VAL A 195 -5.34 -9.47 3.56
N ALA A 196 -6.02 -10.55 3.95
CA ALA A 196 -7.43 -10.52 4.29
C ALA A 196 -7.58 -10.46 5.81
N SER A 197 -8.46 -9.61 6.33
CA SER A 197 -8.61 -9.37 7.76
C SER A 197 -10.05 -9.03 8.15
N GLU A 198 -10.41 -9.34 9.39
CA GLU A 198 -11.58 -8.76 10.04
C GLU A 198 -11.39 -7.24 10.24
N GLU A 199 -12.46 -6.47 10.21
CA GLU A 199 -12.41 -5.02 10.48
C GLU A 199 -12.00 -4.71 11.92
N THR A 200 -12.40 -5.56 12.86
CA THR A 200 -12.03 -5.51 14.29
C THR A 200 -10.52 -5.60 14.52
N ASP A 201 -9.77 -6.05 13.52
CA ASP A 201 -8.32 -6.05 13.49
C ASP A 201 -7.79 -4.88 12.65
N ILE A 202 -7.89 -4.96 11.32
CA ILE A 202 -7.09 -4.12 10.41
C ILE A 202 -7.53 -2.65 10.40
N VAL A 203 -8.80 -2.38 10.71
CA VAL A 203 -9.32 -1.01 10.84
C VAL A 203 -9.08 -0.52 12.27
N ARG A 204 -9.40 -1.35 13.28
CA ARG A 204 -9.20 -0.99 14.70
C ARG A 204 -7.74 -0.70 15.05
N THR A 205 -6.78 -1.46 14.52
CA THR A 205 -5.34 -1.20 14.76
C THR A 205 -4.95 0.20 14.29
N ARG A 206 -5.48 0.65 13.16
CA ARG A 206 -5.20 1.97 12.59
C ARG A 206 -5.80 3.08 13.44
N THR A 207 -7.07 2.97 13.81
CA THR A 207 -7.75 4.00 14.61
C THR A 207 -7.29 4.03 16.08
N ASN A 208 -7.19 2.87 16.74
CA ASN A 208 -7.06 2.76 18.19
C ASN A 208 -5.61 2.52 18.64
N ALA A 209 -4.81 1.73 17.91
CA ALA A 209 -3.45 1.40 18.32
C ALA A 209 -2.41 2.37 17.74
N ARG A 210 -2.54 2.73 16.46
CA ARG A 210 -1.59 3.59 15.72
C ARG A 210 -1.98 5.08 15.69
N GLY A 211 -3.22 5.39 16.05
CA GLY A 211 -3.72 6.76 16.08
C GLY A 211 -3.97 7.40 14.70
N GLU A 212 -4.05 6.59 13.63
CA GLU A 212 -4.30 7.04 12.26
C GLU A 212 -5.70 7.65 12.10
N ASP A 213 -5.87 8.51 11.09
CA ASP A 213 -7.17 9.07 10.73
C ASP A 213 -7.81 8.23 9.60
N VAL A 214 -8.97 7.63 9.86
CA VAL A 214 -9.58 6.63 8.97
C VAL A 214 -10.94 7.10 8.48
N TYR A 215 -11.15 6.93 7.16
CA TYR A 215 -12.38 7.26 6.46
C TYR A 215 -12.94 6.00 5.80
N LEU A 216 -14.26 5.87 5.78
CA LEU A 216 -15.02 4.80 5.14
C LEU A 216 -16.07 5.41 4.22
N TYR A 217 -16.11 4.94 2.98
CA TYR A 217 -17.08 5.36 1.97
C TYR A 217 -17.76 4.14 1.35
N ARG A 218 -19.09 4.13 1.32
CA ARG A 218 -19.86 3.11 0.60
C ARG A 218 -19.61 3.24 -0.90
N LEU A 219 -19.19 2.14 -1.52
CA LEU A 219 -19.15 2.04 -2.97
C LEU A 219 -20.57 1.78 -3.51
N HIS A 220 -20.92 2.46 -4.60
CA HIS A 220 -22.22 2.40 -5.25
C HIS A 220 -22.07 2.09 -6.75
N GLY A 221 -23.15 1.65 -7.38
CA GLY A 221 -23.23 1.49 -8.84
C GLY A 221 -22.69 0.17 -9.39
N MET A 222 -22.23 -0.74 -8.52
CA MET A 222 -21.86 -2.10 -8.92
C MET A 222 -23.07 -3.04 -8.90
N THR A 223 -23.22 -3.87 -9.93
CA THR A 223 -24.13 -5.02 -9.89
C THR A 223 -23.57 -6.08 -8.94
N GLN A 224 -24.42 -7.02 -8.51
CA GLN A 224 -23.97 -8.14 -7.67
C GLN A 224 -22.89 -8.99 -8.36
N GLU A 225 -22.99 -9.16 -9.68
CA GLU A 225 -21.99 -9.85 -10.48
C GLU A 225 -20.63 -9.11 -10.47
N GLN A 226 -20.65 -7.79 -10.65
CA GLN A 226 -19.43 -6.96 -10.59
C GLN A 226 -18.79 -7.00 -9.20
N LEU A 227 -19.60 -6.97 -8.14
CA LEU A 227 -19.12 -7.05 -6.76
C LEU A 227 -18.45 -8.41 -6.47
N LYS A 228 -19.05 -9.51 -6.94
CA LYS A 228 -18.46 -10.85 -6.87
C LYS A 228 -17.16 -10.93 -7.69
N ALA A 229 -17.16 -10.37 -8.88
CA ALA A 229 -15.98 -10.34 -9.75
C ALA A 229 -14.82 -9.59 -9.06
N LEU A 230 -15.07 -8.45 -8.42
CA LEU A 230 -14.06 -7.72 -7.65
C LEU A 230 -13.47 -8.56 -6.53
N PHE A 231 -14.32 -9.24 -5.75
CA PHE A 231 -13.89 -10.12 -4.68
C PHE A 231 -12.99 -11.24 -5.23
N VAL A 232 -13.40 -11.89 -6.31
CA VAL A 232 -12.62 -12.95 -6.96
C VAL A 232 -11.29 -12.42 -7.52
N SER A 233 -11.25 -11.19 -8.06
CA SER A 233 -10.00 -10.55 -8.50
C SER A 233 -9.01 -10.37 -7.35
N TYR A 234 -9.45 -10.04 -6.13
CA TYR A 234 -8.58 -10.03 -4.95
C TYR A 234 -8.05 -11.43 -4.61
N LEU A 235 -8.87 -12.48 -4.71
CA LEU A 235 -8.39 -13.86 -4.52
C LEU A 235 -7.36 -14.27 -5.58
N GLY A 236 -7.56 -13.82 -6.82
CA GLY A 236 -6.60 -14.00 -7.92
C GLY A 236 -5.26 -13.35 -7.62
N GLU A 237 -5.29 -12.10 -7.13
CA GLU A 237 -4.08 -11.38 -6.73
C GLU A 237 -3.37 -12.05 -5.55
N ALA A 238 -4.13 -12.56 -4.57
CA ALA A 238 -3.57 -13.36 -3.47
C ALA A 238 -2.83 -14.59 -3.98
N ARG A 239 -3.46 -15.38 -4.87
CA ARG A 239 -2.85 -16.56 -5.48
C ARG A 239 -1.60 -16.21 -6.29
N ARG A 240 -1.63 -15.10 -7.04
CA ARG A 240 -0.50 -14.62 -7.82
C ARG A 240 0.71 -14.30 -6.94
N LEU A 241 0.50 -13.53 -5.86
CA LEU A 241 1.56 -13.16 -4.91
C LEU A 241 2.04 -14.36 -4.08
N ASP A 242 1.16 -15.32 -3.81
CA ASP A 242 1.50 -16.55 -3.10
C ASP A 242 2.40 -17.47 -3.94
N ALA A 243 2.12 -17.57 -5.25
CA ALA A 243 2.92 -18.36 -6.19
C ALA A 243 4.24 -17.67 -6.57
N ALA A 244 4.22 -16.34 -6.77
CA ALA A 244 5.37 -15.56 -7.18
C ALA A 244 5.49 -14.28 -6.33
N PRO A 245 6.45 -14.20 -5.39
CA PRO A 245 6.69 -12.97 -4.64
C PRO A 245 6.99 -11.79 -5.57
N ALA A 246 6.59 -10.59 -5.14
CA ALA A 246 6.85 -9.35 -5.85
C ALA A 246 7.27 -8.25 -4.88
N PHE A 247 8.06 -7.28 -5.36
CA PHE A 247 8.42 -6.10 -4.58
C PHE A 247 7.31 -5.08 -4.59
N TYR A 248 6.99 -4.54 -3.41
CA TYR A 248 6.19 -3.34 -3.29
C TYR A 248 6.92 -2.17 -3.97
N ASN A 249 6.19 -1.36 -4.73
CA ASN A 249 6.72 -0.15 -5.33
C ASN A 249 5.77 1.03 -5.07
N THR A 250 6.28 2.04 -4.39
CA THR A 250 5.51 3.23 -3.99
C THR A 250 4.85 3.94 -5.18
N LEU A 251 5.44 3.87 -6.38
CA LEU A 251 4.92 4.54 -7.57
C LEU A 251 4.03 3.62 -8.42
N THR A 252 4.45 2.37 -8.65
CA THR A 252 3.83 1.51 -9.67
C THR A 252 2.99 0.37 -9.11
N SER A 253 3.25 -0.07 -7.88
CA SER A 253 2.65 -1.28 -7.31
C SER A 253 2.44 -1.09 -5.82
N ASN A 254 1.43 -0.28 -5.50
CA ASN A 254 1.04 0.12 -4.16
C ASN A 254 -0.43 -0.23 -3.89
N CYS A 255 -0.90 0.04 -2.67
CA CYS A 255 -2.26 -0.31 -2.26
C CYS A 255 -3.34 0.36 -3.12
N THR A 256 -3.11 1.58 -3.63
CA THR A 256 -4.07 2.28 -4.49
C THR A 256 -4.01 1.82 -5.94
N THR A 257 -2.82 1.62 -6.51
CA THR A 257 -2.68 1.18 -7.91
C THR A 257 -3.19 -0.24 -8.11
N ILE A 258 -2.98 -1.14 -7.15
CA ILE A 258 -3.55 -2.49 -7.22
C ILE A 258 -5.08 -2.45 -7.12
N VAL A 259 -5.66 -1.67 -6.20
CA VAL A 259 -7.13 -1.49 -6.15
C VAL A 259 -7.67 -0.98 -7.48
N TYR A 260 -7.00 0.00 -8.10
CA TYR A 260 -7.37 0.52 -9.41
C TYR A 260 -7.28 -0.54 -10.52
N GLU A 261 -6.18 -1.31 -10.59
CA GLU A 261 -6.02 -2.38 -11.59
C GLU A 261 -7.08 -3.47 -11.44
N LEU A 262 -7.42 -3.86 -10.21
CA LEU A 262 -8.49 -4.83 -9.95
C LEU A 262 -9.87 -4.27 -10.34
N ALA A 263 -10.14 -2.99 -10.04
CA ALA A 263 -11.38 -2.34 -10.46
C ALA A 263 -11.49 -2.22 -11.99
N LYS A 264 -10.37 -1.99 -12.68
CA LYS A 264 -10.31 -1.87 -14.15
C LYS A 264 -10.65 -3.18 -14.88
N GLN A 265 -10.43 -4.33 -14.25
CA GLN A 265 -10.87 -5.62 -14.80
C GLN A 265 -12.40 -5.71 -14.92
N ILE A 266 -13.13 -4.96 -14.09
CA ILE A 266 -14.60 -4.94 -14.02
C ILE A 266 -15.17 -3.77 -14.81
N ALA A 267 -14.47 -2.64 -14.77
CA ALA A 267 -14.81 -1.42 -15.49
C ALA A 267 -13.62 -1.00 -16.38
N PRO A 268 -13.47 -1.58 -17.59
CA PRO A 268 -12.31 -1.33 -18.46
C PRO A 268 -12.09 0.13 -18.86
N GLY A 269 -13.14 0.96 -18.80
CA GLY A 269 -13.10 2.39 -19.13
C GLY A 269 -12.56 3.31 -18.03
N LEU A 270 -12.07 2.78 -16.90
CA LEU A 270 -11.58 3.61 -15.79
C LEU A 270 -10.38 4.50 -16.20
N PRO A 271 -10.49 5.84 -16.11
CA PRO A 271 -9.43 6.75 -16.55
C PRO A 271 -8.24 6.76 -15.58
N MET A 272 -7.02 6.84 -16.10
CA MET A 272 -5.84 7.08 -15.26
C MET A 272 -5.86 8.51 -14.71
N ASP A 273 -5.44 8.70 -13.46
CA ASP A 273 -5.44 10.00 -12.79
C ASP A 273 -4.22 10.13 -11.85
N TYR A 274 -3.72 11.36 -11.65
CA TYR A 274 -2.59 11.62 -10.75
C TYR A 274 -2.90 11.26 -9.29
N ARG A 275 -4.19 11.25 -8.92
CA ARG A 275 -4.69 10.85 -7.60
C ARG A 275 -4.46 9.38 -7.27
N LEU A 276 -4.06 8.56 -8.25
CA LEU A 276 -3.54 7.21 -8.01
C LEU A 276 -2.14 7.22 -7.37
N LEU A 277 -1.37 8.29 -7.61
CA LEU A 277 -0.08 8.52 -6.95
C LEU A 277 -0.26 9.34 -5.67
N ALA A 278 -1.14 10.34 -5.70
CA ALA A 278 -1.52 11.13 -4.54
C ALA A 278 -2.76 10.51 -3.86
N SER A 279 -2.59 9.29 -3.32
CA SER A 279 -3.69 8.44 -2.83
C SER A 279 -4.55 9.07 -1.74
N GLY A 280 -4.08 10.12 -1.08
CA GLY A 280 -4.89 10.90 -0.15
C GLY A 280 -6.11 11.58 -0.78
N TYR A 281 -6.10 11.78 -2.10
CA TYR A 281 -7.21 12.33 -2.89
C TYR A 281 -8.03 11.25 -3.61
N PHE A 282 -7.87 9.99 -3.23
CA PHE A 282 -8.53 8.87 -3.91
C PHE A 282 -10.06 8.87 -3.69
N ALA A 283 -10.54 9.42 -2.57
CA ALA A 283 -11.99 9.59 -2.34
C ALA A 283 -12.61 10.59 -3.32
N GLU A 284 -11.94 11.71 -3.59
CA GLU A 284 -12.33 12.70 -4.60
C GLU A 284 -12.35 12.06 -5.99
N TYR A 285 -11.36 11.23 -6.32
CA TYR A 285 -11.34 10.47 -7.58
C TYR A 285 -12.51 9.50 -7.67
N ALA A 286 -12.77 8.71 -6.64
CA ALA A 286 -13.92 7.80 -6.58
C ALA A 286 -15.26 8.55 -6.68
N ARG A 287 -15.33 9.78 -6.15
CA ARG A 287 -16.51 10.64 -6.30
C ARG A 287 -16.71 11.07 -7.75
N ASP A 288 -15.66 11.53 -8.43
CA ASP A 288 -15.74 11.96 -9.83
C ASP A 288 -16.11 10.82 -10.77
N LEU A 289 -15.74 9.58 -10.43
CA LEU A 289 -16.18 8.38 -11.14
C LEU A 289 -17.64 8.00 -10.88
N GLY A 290 -18.31 8.66 -9.93
CA GLY A 290 -19.68 8.36 -9.55
C GLY A 290 -19.85 7.05 -8.77
N VAL A 291 -18.77 6.50 -8.21
CA VAL A 291 -18.80 5.21 -7.48
C VAL A 291 -18.95 5.38 -5.97
N LEU A 292 -19.06 6.60 -5.45
CA LEU A 292 -19.47 6.87 -4.06
C LEU A 292 -20.97 7.14 -3.96
N THR A 293 -21.53 7.01 -2.75
CA THR A 293 -22.95 7.30 -2.47
C THR A 293 -23.44 8.60 -3.13
N PRO A 294 -24.42 8.53 -4.05
CA PRO A 294 -24.95 9.70 -4.76
C PRO A 294 -25.84 10.56 -3.86
N GLY A 295 -26.25 11.74 -4.33
CA GLY A 295 -27.23 12.60 -3.65
C GLY A 295 -26.72 13.36 -2.41
N VAL A 296 -25.45 13.21 -2.05
CA VAL A 296 -24.83 13.91 -0.91
C VAL A 296 -23.59 14.68 -1.39
N PRO A 297 -23.36 15.94 -0.93
CA PRO A 297 -22.14 16.68 -1.24
C PRO A 297 -20.88 15.95 -0.74
N PHE A 298 -19.76 16.09 -1.45
CA PHE A 298 -18.52 15.40 -1.10
C PHE A 298 -18.01 15.76 0.31
N GLU A 299 -18.07 17.04 0.70
CA GLU A 299 -17.69 17.46 2.06
C GLU A 299 -18.48 16.73 3.14
N THR A 300 -19.77 16.49 2.91
CA THR A 300 -20.62 15.71 3.82
C THR A 300 -20.24 14.23 3.81
N LEU A 301 -19.92 13.65 2.65
CA LEU A 301 -19.39 12.28 2.56
C LEU A 301 -18.08 12.15 3.35
N LYS A 302 -17.16 13.10 3.21
CA LYS A 302 -15.87 13.12 3.90
C LYS A 302 -16.02 13.29 5.40
N ALA A 303 -16.82 14.27 5.83
CA ALA A 303 -17.07 14.53 7.25
C ALA A 303 -17.76 13.34 7.94
N ARG A 304 -18.83 12.79 7.34
CA ARG A 304 -19.56 11.65 7.92
C ARG A 304 -18.85 10.32 7.73
N GLY A 305 -18.04 10.20 6.68
CA GLY A 305 -17.21 9.04 6.38
C GLY A 305 -16.00 8.92 7.30
N ARG A 306 -15.58 9.98 8.01
CA ARG A 306 -14.52 9.90 9.01
C ARG A 306 -14.96 9.04 10.20
N ILE A 307 -14.48 7.80 10.26
CA ILE A 307 -14.90 6.80 11.25
C ILE A 307 -14.06 6.81 12.52
N THR A 308 -12.92 7.51 12.54
CA THR A 308 -11.89 7.46 13.60
C THR A 308 -12.48 7.57 15.01
N ASP A 309 -13.30 8.59 15.26
CA ASP A 309 -13.81 8.86 16.61
C ASP A 309 -14.85 7.82 17.01
N ARG A 310 -15.67 7.34 16.07
CA ARG A 310 -16.63 6.25 16.30
C ARG A 310 -15.91 4.94 16.62
N ALA A 311 -14.84 4.62 15.88
CA ALA A 311 -14.03 3.44 16.12
C ALA A 311 -13.35 3.48 17.51
N ARG A 312 -12.83 4.65 17.91
CA ARG A 312 -12.23 4.85 19.24
C ARG A 312 -13.24 4.77 20.38
N ALA A 313 -14.48 5.22 20.14
CA ALA A 313 -15.57 5.15 21.11
C ALA A 313 -16.19 3.74 21.24
N SER A 314 -15.86 2.79 20.36
CA SER A 314 -16.38 1.42 20.41
C SER A 314 -15.80 0.62 21.59
N ASN A 315 -16.67 -0.11 22.27
CA ASN A 315 -16.30 -1.03 23.35
C ASN A 315 -15.97 -2.42 22.80
N ALA A 316 -15.45 -3.30 23.67
CA ALA A 316 -15.08 -4.67 23.30
C ALA A 316 -16.27 -5.55 22.88
N ASN A 317 -17.47 -5.31 23.44
CA ASN A 317 -18.68 -6.07 23.16
C ASN A 317 -19.54 -5.48 22.03
N ASP A 318 -19.14 -4.33 21.49
CA ASP A 318 -19.87 -3.71 20.40
C ASP A 318 -19.59 -4.43 19.08
N ASP A 319 -20.58 -4.49 18.21
CA ASP A 319 -20.34 -4.83 16.81
C ASP A 319 -19.60 -3.67 16.13
N PHE A 320 -18.26 -3.78 16.13
CA PHE A 320 -17.36 -2.75 15.62
C PHE A 320 -17.71 -2.32 14.20
N SER A 321 -18.03 -3.27 13.32
CA SER A 321 -18.34 -3.03 11.92
C SER A 321 -19.61 -2.20 11.74
N GLN A 322 -20.61 -2.41 12.60
CA GLN A 322 -21.83 -1.59 12.62
C GLN A 322 -21.54 -0.21 13.22
N VAL A 323 -20.79 -0.14 14.33
CA VAL A 323 -20.47 1.13 15.00
C VAL A 323 -19.75 2.10 14.06
N ILE A 324 -18.74 1.65 13.30
CA ILE A 324 -18.00 2.55 12.40
C ILE A 324 -18.86 3.07 11.24
N ARG A 325 -19.93 2.36 10.88
CA ARG A 325 -20.85 2.69 9.77
C ARG A 325 -22.02 3.58 10.16
N ARG A 326 -22.28 3.81 11.46
CA ARG A 326 -23.31 4.76 11.90
C ARG A 326 -23.12 6.12 11.23
N ASP A 327 -24.20 6.65 10.67
CA ASP A 327 -24.26 7.92 9.95
C ASP A 327 -23.40 8.03 8.68
N VAL A 328 -22.72 6.96 8.24
CA VAL A 328 -22.00 6.96 6.97
C VAL A 328 -23.00 6.87 5.83
N PRO A 329 -23.04 7.86 4.90
CA PRO A 329 -24.03 7.86 3.83
C PRO A 329 -23.97 6.62 2.94
N GLY A 330 -25.13 6.00 2.69
CA GLY A 330 -25.27 4.81 1.84
C GLY A 330 -25.14 3.46 2.55
N THR A 331 -24.81 3.44 3.84
CA THR A 331 -24.73 2.19 4.62
C THR A 331 -26.08 1.70 5.17
N GLY A 332 -27.12 2.54 5.11
CA GLY A 332 -28.44 2.23 5.67
C GLY A 332 -28.54 2.45 7.19
N GLN A 333 -27.50 2.99 7.83
CA GLN A 333 -27.40 3.16 9.29
C GLN A 333 -27.35 4.64 9.73
N GLY A 334 -27.98 5.51 8.95
CA GLY A 334 -28.14 6.93 9.28
C GLY A 334 -29.61 7.32 9.21
N SER A 335 -30.04 8.20 10.10
CA SER A 335 -31.28 8.95 9.93
C SER A 335 -31.19 9.76 8.64
N VAL A 336 -32.15 9.52 7.73
CA VAL A 336 -32.44 10.49 6.65
C VAL A 336 -32.92 11.77 7.36
N PRO A 337 -32.35 12.95 7.06
CA PRO A 337 -32.87 14.19 7.62
C PRO A 337 -34.33 14.42 7.23
#